data_AF-A0A512PHN8-F1
#
_entry.id   AF-A0A512PHN8-F1
#
_cell.length_a   1.000
_cell.length_b   1.000
_cell.length_c   1.000
_cell.angle_alpha   90.00
_cell.angle_beta   90.00
_cell.angle_gamma   90.00
#
_symmetry.space_group_name_H-M   'P 1'
#
loop_
_entity.id
_entity.type
_entity.pdbx_description
1 polymer ?
#
loop_
_entity_poly.entity_id
_entity_poly.type
_entity_poly.pdbx_seq_one_letter_code
_entity_poly.pdbx_strand_id
1 'polypeptide(L)'
;MPGPPVAVGCVVVVTPGAAGAPDTGTLLVVLPPWVTANGMPLATTGSICTMVNSVTGVPYPLVIGPLGSSGVSVGGRGLVRMGDMIPSPPGVLQIVGPPATTSVSDGWPP
;
A
#
# COMPACT_ATOMS: atom_id res chain seq x y z
N MET A 1 -7.37 0.30 -10.57
CA MET A 1 -8.10 1.38 -11.30
C MET A 1 -7.17 2.58 -11.44
N PRO A 2 -7.35 3.49 -12.41
CA PRO A 2 -6.69 4.80 -12.35
C PRO A 2 -7.15 5.53 -11.08
N GLY A 3 -6.21 6.09 -10.33
CA GLY A 3 -6.48 6.76 -9.05
C GLY A 3 -5.23 7.48 -8.55
N PRO A 4 -5.37 8.39 -7.58
CA PRO A 4 -4.23 9.08 -7.02
C PRO A 4 -3.34 8.10 -6.25
N PRO A 5 -2.01 8.31 -6.23
CA PRO A 5 -1.11 7.46 -5.46
C PRO A 5 -1.39 7.58 -3.96
N VAL A 6 -0.95 6.59 -3.19
CA VAL A 6 -0.98 6.63 -1.72
C VAL A 6 0.44 6.54 -1.15
N ALA A 7 0.58 6.83 0.14
CA ALA A 7 1.85 6.82 0.85
C ALA A 7 1.68 6.18 2.25
N VAL A 8 2.73 6.25 3.07
CA VAL A 8 2.67 5.86 4.49
C VAL A 8 1.51 6.55 5.20
N GLY A 9 0.79 5.79 6.04
CA GLY A 9 -0.41 6.24 6.73
C GLY A 9 -1.72 5.97 5.98
N CYS A 10 -1.67 5.46 4.75
CA CYS A 10 -2.85 5.03 4.02
C CYS A 10 -3.57 3.88 4.75
N VAL A 11 -4.88 4.01 4.93
CA VAL A 11 -5.76 2.97 5.44
C VAL A 11 -5.99 1.91 4.37
N VAL A 12 -5.92 0.66 4.80
CA VAL A 12 -6.16 -0.52 3.97
C VAL A 12 -7.14 -1.47 4.65
N VAL A 13 -7.85 -2.26 3.85
CA VAL A 13 -8.73 -3.33 4.33
C VAL A 13 -8.43 -4.59 3.55
N VAL A 14 -8.30 -5.74 4.20
CA VAL A 14 -8.14 -7.03 3.52
C VAL A 14 -9.35 -7.91 3.76
N THR A 15 -9.89 -8.48 2.68
CA THR A 15 -11.04 -9.39 2.72
C THR A 15 -10.80 -10.63 1.87
N PRO A 16 -10.92 -11.86 2.41
CA PRO A 16 -10.98 -12.19 3.84
C PRO A 16 -9.75 -11.70 4.61
N GLY A 17 -9.90 -11.43 5.90
CA GLY A 17 -8.78 -11.21 6.80
C GLY A 17 -8.17 -12.52 7.31
N ALA A 18 -7.19 -12.42 8.20
CA ALA A 18 -6.43 -13.57 8.69
C ALA A 18 -7.29 -14.58 9.46
N ALA A 19 -8.40 -14.12 10.06
CA ALA A 19 -9.40 -14.95 10.74
C ALA A 19 -10.71 -15.08 9.94
N GLY A 20 -10.70 -14.79 8.63
CA GLY A 20 -11.87 -14.84 7.75
C GLY A 20 -12.66 -13.54 7.69
N ALA A 21 -12.98 -12.92 8.84
CA ALA A 21 -13.58 -11.58 8.85
C ALA A 21 -12.61 -10.53 8.27
N PRO A 22 -13.10 -9.42 7.67
CA PRO A 22 -12.23 -8.37 7.14
C PRO A 22 -11.33 -7.76 8.22
N ASP A 23 -10.07 -7.53 7.89
CA ASP A 23 -9.10 -6.88 8.77
C ASP A 23 -8.75 -5.49 8.22
N THR A 24 -8.50 -4.53 9.11
CA THR A 24 -8.12 -3.16 8.76
C THR A 24 -6.67 -2.90 9.12
N GLY A 25 -6.02 -1.97 8.45
CA GLY A 25 -4.63 -1.65 8.75
C GLY A 25 -4.20 -0.34 8.15
N THR A 26 -2.91 -0.04 8.34
CA THR A 26 -2.27 1.14 7.79
C THR A 26 -0.98 0.77 7.08
N LEU A 27 -0.70 1.44 5.97
CA LEU A 27 0.56 1.31 5.27
C LEU A 27 1.67 1.91 6.13
N LEU A 28 2.64 1.08 6.51
CA LEU A 28 3.68 1.46 7.46
C LEU A 28 5.02 1.70 6.78
N VAL A 29 5.40 0.83 5.83
CA VAL A 29 6.73 0.83 5.23
C VAL A 29 6.64 0.80 3.72
N VAL A 30 7.37 1.70 3.07
CA VAL A 30 7.66 1.65 1.63
C VAL A 30 9.13 1.28 1.47
N LEU A 31 9.40 0.21 0.72
CA LEU A 31 10.76 -0.29 0.52
C LEU A 31 11.46 0.48 -0.61
N PRO A 32 12.78 0.76 -0.49
CA PRO A 32 13.56 1.37 -1.57
C PRO A 32 13.50 0.54 -2.88
N PRO A 33 13.69 1.20 -4.04
CA PRO A 33 13.87 2.65 -4.19
C PRO A 33 12.54 3.40 -4.04
N TRP A 34 12.60 4.60 -3.46
CA TRP A 34 11.43 5.46 -3.26
C TRP A 34 11.41 6.64 -4.21
N VAL A 35 10.21 7.02 -4.61
CA VAL A 35 9.89 8.38 -5.05
C VAL A 35 9.09 9.00 -3.92
N THR A 36 9.36 10.26 -3.59
CA THR A 36 8.69 10.93 -2.46
C THR A 36 7.64 11.92 -2.94
N ALA A 37 6.62 12.14 -2.14
CA ALA A 37 5.63 13.19 -2.33
C ALA A 37 5.53 14.01 -1.04
N ASN A 38 5.99 15.26 -1.10
CA ASN A 38 6.19 16.13 0.07
C ASN A 38 6.98 15.44 1.22
N GLY A 39 8.08 14.76 0.86
CA GLY A 39 8.94 14.05 1.82
C GLY A 39 8.44 12.67 2.26
N MET A 40 7.24 12.23 1.85
CA MET A 40 6.72 10.89 2.17
C MET A 40 6.92 9.93 1.00
N PRO A 41 7.43 8.70 1.20
CA PRO A 41 7.63 7.76 0.11
C PRO A 41 6.28 7.24 -0.43
N LEU A 42 6.16 7.23 -1.76
CA LEU A 42 4.98 6.71 -2.45
C LEU A 42 4.92 5.19 -2.38
N ALA A 43 3.75 4.67 -2.05
CA ALA A 43 3.51 3.24 -1.91
C ALA A 43 3.68 2.50 -3.25
N THR A 44 4.40 1.39 -3.19
CA THR A 44 4.60 0.47 -4.32
C THR A 44 4.24 -0.96 -3.93
N THR A 45 4.09 -1.84 -4.92
CA THR A 45 3.94 -3.29 -4.66
C THR A 45 5.13 -3.79 -3.82
N GLY A 46 4.85 -4.64 -2.84
CA GLY A 46 5.84 -5.05 -1.83
C GLY A 46 6.00 -4.09 -0.64
N SER A 47 5.28 -2.96 -0.59
CA SER A 47 5.16 -2.16 0.65
C SER A 47 4.51 -3.00 1.76
N ILE A 48 4.73 -2.62 3.02
CA ILE A 48 4.27 -3.37 4.19
C ILE A 48 3.22 -2.56 4.94
N CYS A 49 2.08 -3.20 5.18
CA CYS A 49 1.01 -2.72 6.03
C CYS A 49 1.09 -3.38 7.41
N THR A 50 0.76 -2.61 8.45
CA THR A 50 0.42 -3.17 9.76
C THR A 50 -1.10 -3.36 9.80
N MET A 51 -1.53 -4.61 9.75
CA MET A 51 -2.93 -5.00 9.84
C MET A 51 -3.29 -5.27 11.29
N VAL A 52 -4.55 -5.08 11.65
CA VAL A 52 -5.12 -5.44 12.94
C VAL A 52 -6.20 -6.47 12.65
N ASN A 53 -6.04 -7.66 13.21
CA ASN A 53 -7.04 -8.69 13.06
C ASN A 53 -8.33 -8.27 13.76
N SER A 54 -9.46 -8.23 13.04
CA SER A 54 -10.73 -7.72 13.57
C SER A 54 -11.35 -8.61 14.65
N VAL A 55 -10.99 -9.90 14.66
CA VAL A 55 -11.52 -10.88 15.63
C VAL A 55 -10.69 -10.88 16.92
N THR A 56 -9.37 -10.85 16.81
CA THR A 56 -8.44 -11.01 17.95
C THR A 56 -7.81 -9.70 18.42
N GLY A 57 -7.86 -8.64 17.62
CA GLY A 57 -7.18 -7.38 17.86
C GLY A 57 -5.65 -7.44 17.68
N VAL A 58 -5.09 -8.61 17.35
CA VAL A 58 -3.65 -8.79 17.24
C VAL A 58 -3.12 -8.15 15.95
N PRO A 59 -2.07 -7.31 16.02
CA PRO A 59 -1.46 -6.74 14.84
C PRO A 59 -0.60 -7.78 14.10
N TYR A 60 -0.59 -7.72 12.77
CA TYR A 60 0.26 -8.55 11.93
C TYR A 60 0.72 -7.81 10.67
N PRO A 61 1.92 -8.12 10.14
CA PRO A 61 2.39 -7.52 8.91
C PRO A 61 1.69 -8.14 7.69
N LEU A 62 1.35 -7.32 6.71
CA LEU A 62 0.88 -7.76 5.40
C LEU A 62 1.68 -7.06 4.31
N VAL A 63 2.26 -7.84 3.40
CA VAL A 63 2.99 -7.31 2.24
C VAL A 63 2.01 -7.12 1.08
N ILE A 64 2.01 -5.94 0.47
CA ILE A 64 1.17 -5.66 -0.70
C ILE A 64 1.61 -6.55 -1.86
N GLY A 65 0.65 -7.26 -2.45
CA GLY A 65 0.89 -8.16 -3.58
C GLY A 65 1.44 -7.47 -4.84
N PRO A 66 1.79 -8.26 -5.87
CA PRO A 66 2.55 -7.77 -7.02
C PRO A 66 1.72 -6.96 -8.04
N LEU A 67 0.39 -6.94 -7.89
CA LEU A 67 -0.51 -6.30 -8.87
C LEU A 67 -0.76 -4.83 -8.50
N GLY A 68 0.09 -3.94 -9.01
CA GLY A 68 -0.05 -2.49 -8.89
C GLY A 68 -0.36 -1.79 -10.22
N SER A 69 0.04 -0.52 -10.35
CA SER A 69 0.01 0.19 -11.62
C SER A 69 0.87 -0.50 -12.69
N SER A 70 0.31 -0.66 -13.89
CA SER A 70 1.02 -1.16 -15.08
C SER A 70 1.70 -0.05 -15.90
N GLY A 71 1.33 1.21 -15.67
CA GLY A 71 1.88 2.37 -16.40
C GLY A 71 2.92 3.16 -15.62
N VAL A 72 2.95 3.03 -14.28
CA VAL A 72 3.88 3.75 -13.41
C VAL A 72 4.52 2.78 -12.44
N SER A 73 5.84 2.73 -12.43
CA SER A 73 6.62 1.90 -11.51
C SER A 73 7.79 2.67 -10.93
N VAL A 74 8.22 2.27 -9.73
CA VAL A 74 9.44 2.77 -9.09
C VAL A 74 10.29 1.56 -8.75
N GLY A 75 11.51 1.49 -9.29
CA GLY A 75 12.39 0.33 -9.11
C GLY A 75 11.78 -1.00 -9.58
N GLY A 76 10.97 -0.97 -10.64
CA GLY A 76 10.27 -2.16 -11.16
C GLY A 76 9.04 -2.59 -10.36
N ARG A 77 8.68 -1.87 -9.29
CA ARG A 77 7.48 -2.13 -8.48
C ARG A 77 6.36 -1.19 -8.89
N GLY A 78 5.17 -1.74 -9.12
CA GLY A 78 4.01 -0.96 -9.55
C GLY A 78 3.55 0.03 -8.47
N LEU A 79 3.22 1.25 -8.87
CA LEU A 79 2.67 2.26 -7.96
C LEU A 79 1.30 1.80 -7.41
N VAL A 80 1.06 2.00 -6.11
CA VAL A 80 -0.21 1.68 -5.44
C VAL A 80 -1.08 2.92 -5.39
N ARG A 81 -2.36 2.78 -5.75
CA ARG A 81 -3.31 3.89 -5.85
C ARG A 81 -4.54 3.64 -4.99
N MET A 82 -5.19 4.73 -4.60
CA MET A 82 -6.49 4.65 -3.94
C MET A 82 -7.49 3.88 -4.81
N GLY A 83 -8.25 2.96 -4.21
CA GLY A 83 -9.20 2.11 -4.90
C GLY A 83 -8.60 0.89 -5.60
N ASP A 84 -7.28 0.68 -5.53
CA ASP A 84 -6.71 -0.58 -6.01
C ASP A 84 -7.18 -1.76 -5.13
N MET A 85 -7.47 -2.87 -5.79
CA MET A 85 -7.82 -4.16 -5.19
C MET A 85 -6.72 -5.15 -5.58
N ILE A 86 -5.88 -5.49 -4.61
CA ILE A 86 -4.62 -6.19 -4.84
C ILE A 86 -4.67 -7.53 -4.11
N PRO A 87 -4.68 -8.67 -4.83
CA PRO A 87 -4.52 -9.98 -4.22
C PRO A 87 -3.26 -10.02 -3.35
N SER A 88 -3.46 -10.12 -2.04
CA SER A 88 -2.42 -10.11 -1.02
C SER A 88 -2.86 -11.07 0.08
N PRO A 89 -2.25 -12.27 0.20
CA PRO A 89 -2.67 -13.25 1.19
C PRO A 89 -2.81 -12.59 2.58
N PRO A 90 -3.93 -12.81 3.30
CA PRO A 90 -4.91 -13.89 3.13
C PRO A 90 -6.05 -13.65 2.12
N GLY A 91 -6.16 -12.46 1.52
CA GLY A 91 -7.32 -12.11 0.70
C GLY A 91 -7.03 -11.08 -0.39
N VAL A 92 -7.99 -10.20 -0.64
CA VAL A 92 -7.83 -9.04 -1.52
C VAL A 92 -7.68 -7.81 -0.65
N LEU A 93 -6.55 -7.12 -0.79
CA LEU A 93 -6.25 -5.86 -0.13
C LEU A 93 -6.87 -4.71 -0.93
N GLN A 94 -7.81 -4.01 -0.31
CA GLN A 94 -8.36 -2.76 -0.81
C GLN A 94 -7.60 -1.58 -0.22
N ILE A 95 -7.17 -0.68 -1.11
CA ILE A 95 -6.54 0.60 -0.74
C ILE A 95 -7.63 1.65 -0.57
N VAL A 96 -7.78 2.21 0.65
CA VAL A 96 -8.90 3.11 0.97
C VAL A 96 -8.50 4.57 0.86
N GLY A 97 -7.34 4.96 1.40
CA GLY A 97 -6.88 6.36 1.42
C GLY A 97 -6.43 6.83 2.80
N PRO A 98 -6.12 8.11 3.00
CA PRO A 98 -6.23 9.19 2.03
C PRO A 98 -5.21 9.08 0.88
N PRO A 99 -5.44 9.77 -0.25
CA PRO A 99 -4.43 9.96 -1.28
C PRO A 99 -3.16 10.63 -0.74
N ALA A 100 -2.02 10.31 -1.33
CA ALA A 100 -0.83 11.12 -1.20
C ALA A 100 -1.02 12.47 -1.91
N THR A 101 -0.24 13.47 -1.49
CA THR A 101 -0.11 14.72 -2.24
C THR A 101 0.38 14.46 -3.67
N THR A 102 0.01 15.34 -4.60
CA THR A 102 0.31 15.21 -6.03
C THR A 102 1.68 15.73 -6.44
N SER A 103 2.37 16.46 -5.57
CA SER A 103 3.75 16.91 -5.82
C SER A 103 4.73 15.77 -5.61
N VAL A 104 5.62 15.53 -6.58
CA VAL A 104 6.57 14.42 -6.58
C VAL A 104 8.00 14.95 -6.59
N SER A 105 8.83 14.44 -5.69
CA SER A 105 10.28 14.68 -5.61
C SER A 105 11.05 13.36 -5.69
N ASP A 106 11.98 13.28 -6.65
CA ASP A 106 12.99 12.23 -6.70
C ASP A 106 14.20 12.66 -5.87
N GLY A 107 14.64 11.77 -4.97
CA GLY A 107 15.74 12.01 -4.06
C GLY A 107 16.94 11.08 -4.27
N TRP A 108 16.95 10.28 -5.34
CA TRP A 108 18.05 9.36 -5.60
C TRP A 108 19.26 10.05 -6.24
N PRO A 109 20.49 9.72 -5.80
CA PRO A 109 21.71 10.17 -6.47
C PRO A 109 21.85 9.53 -7.87
N PRO A 110 22.56 10.20 -8.81
CA PRO A 110 22.87 9.65 -10.13
C PRO A 110 23.77 8.41 -10.08
#